data_AF-A0A841E4E5-F1
#
_entry.id   AF-A0A841E4E5-F1
#
_cell.length_a   1.000
_cell.length_b   1.000
_cell.length_c   1.000
_cell.angle_alpha   90.00
_cell.angle_beta   90.00
_cell.angle_gamma   90.00
#
_symmetry.space_group_name_H-M   'P 1'
#
loop_
_entity.id
_entity.type
_entity.pdbx_description
1 polymer ?
#
loop_
_entity_poly.entity_id
_entity_poly.type
_entity_poly.pdbx_seq_one_letter_code
_entity_poly.pdbx_strand_id
1 'polypeptide(L)'
;MSQTPFPMPETVRALHRTPEGVPIPWNTEWDSSENRRIVQRLTPAPRLDCDCIIGRGEPRMGGQCPSRQRMAVTGRLCGVCGTPVDARTSVAWISATPGASLVEPGAHPACLAYAMCACPHLQHLLHRSRVIECQEYAVAESHIVLREGAALERVPAPLDSTRPGLLDFYVSLPHESRTTYARRWLDEQTARN
;
A
#
# COMPACT_ATOMS: atom_id res chain seq x y z
N MET A 1 24.79 -6.23 -9.57
CA MET A 1 23.66 -5.79 -8.75
C MET A 1 24.21 -5.42 -7.38
N SER A 2 24.07 -4.16 -6.95
CA SER A 2 24.48 -3.77 -5.60
C SER A 2 23.65 -4.55 -4.58
N GLN A 3 24.28 -5.24 -3.62
CA GLN A 3 23.55 -5.93 -2.56
C GLN A 3 22.76 -4.89 -1.75
N THR A 4 21.46 -5.12 -1.58
CA THR A 4 20.66 -4.30 -0.65
C THR A 4 21.15 -4.57 0.77
N PRO A 5 21.29 -3.53 1.61
CA PRO A 5 21.77 -3.71 2.99
C PRO A 5 20.80 -4.53 3.88
N PHE A 6 19.58 -4.78 3.41
CA PHE A 6 18.60 -5.64 4.07
C PHE A 6 18.33 -6.88 3.20
N PRO A 7 18.31 -8.10 3.77
CA PRO A 7 18.08 -9.32 3.01
C PRO A 7 16.67 -9.36 2.43
N MET A 8 16.53 -9.86 1.20
CA MET A 8 15.21 -10.05 0.58
C MET A 8 14.42 -11.11 1.38
N PRO A 9 13.20 -10.82 1.87
CA PRO A 9 12.35 -11.84 2.50
C PRO A 9 11.96 -12.93 1.51
N GLU A 10 11.72 -14.16 1.99
CA GLU A 10 11.33 -15.30 1.14
C GLU A 10 10.04 -15.04 0.36
N THR A 11 9.05 -14.44 1.02
CA THR A 11 7.77 -14.06 0.40
C THR A 11 7.95 -13.02 -0.71
N VAL A 12 8.98 -12.17 -0.62
CA VAL A 12 9.34 -11.20 -1.67
C VAL A 12 10.13 -11.87 -2.79
N ARG A 13 10.97 -12.88 -2.49
CA ARG A 13 11.70 -13.64 -3.51
C ARG A 13 10.78 -14.34 -4.50
N ALA A 14 9.62 -14.80 -4.03
CA ALA A 14 8.60 -15.50 -4.82
C ALA A 14 7.76 -14.59 -5.74
N LEU A 15 7.92 -13.26 -5.68
CA LEU A 15 7.15 -12.33 -6.50
C LEU A 15 7.60 -12.35 -7.97
N HIS A 16 6.70 -11.92 -8.85
CA HIS A 16 7.04 -11.57 -10.23
C HIS A 16 8.14 -10.50 -10.27
N ARG A 17 8.90 -10.48 -11.35
CA ARG A 17 10.07 -9.59 -11.49
C ARG A 17 9.98 -8.78 -12.77
N THR A 18 10.56 -7.58 -12.74
CA THR A 18 10.88 -6.83 -13.95
C THR A 18 11.95 -7.57 -14.77
N PRO A 19 12.19 -7.20 -16.04
CA PRO A 19 13.29 -7.76 -16.83
C PRO A 19 14.67 -7.63 -16.16
N GLU A 20 14.87 -6.59 -15.35
CA GLU A 20 16.09 -6.33 -14.58
C GLU A 20 16.17 -7.17 -13.27
N GLY A 21 15.19 -8.05 -13.04
CA GLY A 21 15.17 -8.95 -11.89
C GLY A 21 14.64 -8.33 -10.60
N VAL A 22 14.10 -7.10 -10.65
CA VAL A 22 13.56 -6.41 -9.46
C VAL A 22 12.19 -6.99 -9.11
N PRO A 23 11.94 -7.40 -7.85
CA PRO A 23 10.61 -7.85 -7.43
C PRO A 23 9.54 -6.78 -7.59
N ILE A 24 8.40 -7.16 -8.16
CA ILE A 24 7.23 -6.30 -8.36
C ILE A 24 6.29 -6.50 -7.17
N PRO A 25 5.98 -5.45 -6.37
CA PRO A 25 5.06 -5.55 -5.25
C PRO A 25 3.70 -6.11 -5.67
N TRP A 26 3.11 -6.97 -4.85
CA TRP A 26 1.84 -7.64 -5.14
C TRP A 26 0.69 -6.67 -5.44
N ASN A 27 0.62 -5.54 -4.73
CA ASN A 27 -0.43 -4.53 -4.95
C ASN A 27 -0.19 -3.66 -6.21
N THR A 28 0.91 -3.84 -6.94
CA THR A 28 1.23 -3.06 -8.14
C THR A 28 0.16 -3.26 -9.21
N GLU A 29 -0.29 -2.19 -9.87
CA GLU A 29 -1.20 -2.27 -11.02
C GLU A 29 -0.49 -2.88 -12.23
N TRP A 30 -1.18 -3.71 -13.01
CA TRP A 30 -0.66 -4.26 -14.27
C TRP A 30 -1.48 -3.72 -15.43
N ASP A 31 -0.82 -3.15 -16.43
CA ASP A 31 -1.45 -2.61 -17.62
C ASP A 31 -1.42 -3.67 -18.73
N SER A 32 -2.58 -4.05 -19.24
CA SER A 32 -2.69 -4.91 -20.42
C SER A 32 -3.69 -4.25 -21.37
N SER A 33 -3.60 -4.53 -22.67
CA SER A 33 -4.57 -4.04 -23.66
C SER A 33 -6.03 -4.41 -23.33
N GLU A 34 -6.23 -5.39 -22.44
CA GLU A 34 -7.53 -5.86 -21.95
C GLU A 34 -7.92 -5.24 -20.60
N ASN A 35 -6.95 -4.75 -19.82
CA ASN A 35 -7.19 -4.23 -18.47
C ASN A 35 -7.74 -2.81 -18.56
N ARG A 36 -8.89 -2.57 -17.93
CA ARG A 36 -9.46 -1.22 -17.83
C ARG A 36 -9.66 -0.88 -16.36
N ARG A 37 -9.36 0.36 -15.99
CA ARG A 37 -9.95 0.93 -14.79
C ARG A 37 -11.45 1.07 -15.06
N ILE A 38 -12.24 0.22 -14.43
CA ILE A 38 -13.68 0.16 -14.64
C ILE A 38 -14.34 0.86 -13.48
N VAL A 39 -15.15 1.88 -13.76
CA VAL A 39 -16.07 2.40 -12.74
C VAL A 39 -17.24 1.43 -12.66
N GLN A 40 -17.23 0.58 -11.64
CA GLN A 40 -18.37 -0.27 -11.35
C GLN A 40 -19.41 0.54 -10.58
N ARG A 41 -20.57 0.74 -11.22
CA ARG A 41 -21.71 1.41 -10.60
C ARG A 41 -22.44 0.42 -9.70
N LEU A 42 -21.88 0.16 -8.52
CA LEU A 42 -22.51 -0.67 -7.51
C LEU A 42 -23.39 0.16 -6.58
N THR A 43 -24.32 -0.52 -5.91
CA THR A 43 -25.07 0.00 -4.77
C THR A 43 -24.32 -0.45 -3.50
N PRO A 44 -24.06 0.43 -2.51
CA PRO A 44 -24.61 1.78 -2.38
C PRO A 44 -23.86 2.90 -3.12
N ALA A 45 -22.61 2.71 -3.57
CA ALA A 45 -21.82 3.75 -4.24
C ALA A 45 -20.99 3.20 -5.42
N PRO A 46 -20.77 4.00 -6.49
CA PRO A 46 -19.86 3.61 -7.55
C PRO A 46 -18.44 3.45 -7.00
N ARG A 47 -17.73 2.43 -7.49
CA ARG A 47 -16.35 2.13 -7.10
C ARG A 47 -15.42 2.06 -8.30
N LEU A 48 -14.19 2.52 -8.14
CA LEU A 48 -13.12 2.28 -9.10
C LEU A 48 -12.62 0.85 -8.91
N ASP A 49 -12.78 0.02 -9.92
CA ASP A 49 -12.28 -1.36 -9.93
C ASP A 49 -11.20 -1.56 -10.98
N CYS A 50 -10.41 -2.60 -10.80
CA CYS A 50 -9.33 -2.97 -11.68
C CYS A 50 -9.30 -4.49 -11.83
N ASP A 51 -9.45 -4.96 -13.06
CA ASP A 51 -9.45 -6.37 -13.43
C ASP A 51 -8.05 -6.91 -13.78
N CYS A 52 -7.00 -6.14 -13.48
CA CYS A 52 -5.64 -6.52 -13.86
C CYS A 52 -5.18 -7.83 -13.22
N ILE A 53 -4.60 -8.69 -14.06
CA ILE A 53 -4.03 -9.97 -13.66
C ILE A 53 -2.52 -9.80 -13.47
N ILE A 54 -2.00 -10.21 -12.31
CA ILE A 54 -0.56 -10.19 -12.03
C ILE A 54 0.17 -11.04 -13.06
N GLY A 55 1.27 -10.51 -13.62
CA GLY A 55 2.06 -11.20 -14.63
C GLY A 55 1.52 -11.10 -16.05
N ARG A 56 0.38 -10.44 -16.28
CA ARG A 56 -0.16 -10.16 -17.63
C ARG A 56 -0.04 -8.68 -17.96
N GLY A 57 0.70 -8.38 -19.02
CA GLY A 57 0.99 -7.01 -19.44
C GLY A 57 2.17 -6.40 -18.67
N GLU A 58 2.23 -5.07 -18.61
CA GLU A 58 3.34 -4.33 -17.99
C GLU A 58 3.01 -3.84 -16.58
N PRO A 59 3.87 -4.05 -15.59
CA PRO A 59 3.66 -3.53 -14.24
C PRO A 59 3.82 -2.01 -14.22
N ARG A 60 2.86 -1.30 -13.64
CA ARG A 60 2.92 0.15 -13.43
C ARG A 60 3.54 0.45 -12.08
N MET A 61 4.88 0.46 -12.03
CA MET A 61 5.63 0.73 -10.81
C MET A 61 5.26 2.09 -10.19
N GLY A 62 5.03 2.11 -8.88
CA GLY A 62 4.52 3.29 -8.16
C GLY A 62 3.01 3.50 -8.28
N GLY A 63 2.33 2.75 -9.15
CA GLY A 63 0.89 2.63 -9.17
C GLY A 63 0.40 1.51 -8.25
N GLN A 64 -0.84 1.62 -7.82
CA GLN A 64 -1.49 0.63 -6.97
C GLN A 64 -2.80 0.17 -7.60
N CYS A 65 -3.01 -1.13 -7.67
CA CYS A 65 -4.28 -1.73 -8.08
C CYS A 65 -5.33 -1.46 -6.98
N PRO A 66 -6.42 -0.72 -7.27
CA PRO A 66 -7.44 -0.37 -6.28
C PRO A 66 -8.11 -1.61 -5.66
N SER A 67 -8.32 -2.66 -6.44
CA SER A 67 -8.92 -3.91 -5.97
C SER A 67 -8.00 -4.63 -4.98
N ARG A 68 -6.72 -4.81 -5.34
CA ARG A 68 -5.74 -5.43 -4.45
C ARG A 68 -5.43 -4.58 -3.23
N GLN A 69 -5.45 -3.26 -3.34
CA GLN A 69 -5.32 -2.40 -2.17
C GLN A 69 -6.44 -2.63 -1.17
N ARG A 70 -7.70 -2.61 -1.62
CA ARG A 70 -8.84 -2.82 -0.73
C ARG A 70 -8.77 -4.21 -0.10
N MET A 71 -8.44 -5.24 -0.88
CA MET A 71 -8.20 -6.60 -0.37
C MET A 71 -7.12 -6.63 0.72
N ALA A 72 -6.01 -5.91 0.53
CA ALA A 72 -4.93 -5.87 1.50
C ALA A 72 -5.33 -5.14 2.79
N VAL A 73 -6.02 -4.00 2.67
CA VAL A 73 -6.46 -3.23 3.84
C VAL A 73 -7.50 -4.00 4.65
N THR A 74 -8.52 -4.60 4.03
CA THR A 74 -9.55 -5.37 4.76
C THR A 74 -9.08 -6.74 5.21
N GLY A 75 -8.26 -7.41 4.40
CA GLY A 75 -7.79 -8.77 4.65
C GLY A 75 -6.50 -8.83 5.49
N ARG A 76 -5.97 -7.68 5.92
CA ARG A 76 -4.68 -7.55 6.60
C ARG A 76 -3.55 -8.28 5.83
N LEU A 77 -3.51 -8.06 4.52
CA LEU A 77 -2.45 -8.60 3.66
C LEU A 77 -1.34 -7.59 3.52
N CYS A 78 -0.10 -8.08 3.46
CA CYS A 78 1.06 -7.24 3.22
C CYS A 78 1.00 -6.61 1.84
N GLY A 79 1.05 -5.28 1.77
CA GLY A 79 1.05 -4.54 0.50
C GLY A 79 2.17 -4.95 -0.46
N VAL A 80 3.30 -5.44 0.07
CA VAL A 80 4.47 -5.83 -0.72
C VAL A 80 4.36 -7.27 -1.23
N CYS A 81 4.20 -8.26 -0.34
CA CYS A 81 4.23 -9.67 -0.74
C CYS A 81 2.85 -10.32 -0.93
N GLY A 82 1.76 -9.64 -0.56
CA GLY A 82 0.39 -10.14 -0.68
C GLY A 82 0.01 -11.22 0.33
N THR A 83 0.93 -11.66 1.20
CA THR A 83 0.63 -12.68 2.22
C THR A 83 0.02 -12.06 3.48
N PRO A 84 -0.79 -12.81 4.25
CA PRO A 84 -1.37 -12.31 5.49
C PRO A 84 -0.31 -11.84 6.50
N VAL A 85 -0.60 -10.76 7.22
CA VAL A 85 0.15 -10.33 8.40
C VAL A 85 -0.56 -10.89 9.63
N ASP A 86 0.15 -11.69 10.42
CA ASP A 86 -0.41 -12.29 11.64
C ASP A 86 -0.96 -11.21 12.58
N ALA A 87 -2.13 -11.46 13.18
CA ALA A 87 -2.83 -10.50 14.04
C ALA A 87 -2.03 -10.09 15.29
N ARG A 88 -1.12 -10.94 15.76
CA ARG A 88 -0.23 -10.68 16.91
C ARG A 88 1.06 -9.96 16.51
N THR A 89 1.31 -9.82 15.21
CA THR A 89 2.48 -9.12 14.68
C THR A 89 2.14 -7.71 14.24
N SER A 90 3.10 -6.80 14.36
CA SER A 90 2.91 -5.43 13.88
C SER A 90 2.81 -5.40 12.36
N VAL A 91 1.98 -4.49 11.88
CA VAL A 91 1.95 -4.02 10.51
C VAL A 91 2.59 -2.63 10.45
N ALA A 92 3.31 -2.35 9.37
CA ALA A 92 4.08 -1.12 9.21
C ALA A 92 3.69 -0.36 7.93
N TRP A 93 3.70 0.97 8.01
CA TRP A 93 3.54 1.87 6.87
C TRP A 93 4.65 2.91 6.86
N ILE A 94 5.03 3.39 5.67
CA ILE A 94 5.86 4.57 5.51
C ILE A 94 4.98 5.75 5.04
N SER A 95 5.09 6.89 5.71
CA SER A 95 4.38 8.12 5.33
C SER A 95 5.30 9.33 5.39
N ALA A 96 5.20 10.18 4.36
CA ALA A 96 5.86 11.50 4.33
C ALA A 96 5.01 12.58 4.99
N THR A 97 3.72 12.34 5.19
CA THR A 97 2.80 13.29 5.82
C THR A 97 2.43 12.82 7.24
N PRO A 98 2.46 13.73 8.23
CA PRO A 98 1.89 13.43 9.53
C PRO A 98 0.36 13.32 9.37
N GLY A 99 -0.20 12.16 9.70
CA GLY A 99 -1.64 11.92 9.59
C GLY A 99 -2.00 10.52 10.09
N ALA A 100 -3.23 10.38 10.58
CA ALA A 100 -3.75 9.11 11.10
C ALA A 100 -4.29 8.19 9.99
N SER A 101 -4.53 8.70 8.78
CA SER A 101 -5.12 7.93 7.68
C SER A 101 -4.07 7.53 6.65
N LEU A 102 -3.94 6.23 6.41
CA LEU A 102 -2.94 5.64 5.53
C LEU A 102 -3.64 4.94 4.37
N VAL A 103 -3.48 5.48 3.15
CA VAL A 103 -4.09 4.92 1.93
C VAL A 103 -3.34 3.68 1.47
N GLU A 104 -2.02 3.67 1.59
CA GLU A 104 -1.22 2.50 1.25
C GLU A 104 -1.54 1.33 2.21
N PRO A 105 -1.63 0.09 1.73
CA PRO A 105 -1.77 -1.07 2.58
C PRO A 105 -0.52 -1.23 3.43
N GLY A 106 -0.73 -1.67 4.66
CA GLY A 106 0.38 -1.96 5.55
C GLY A 106 1.17 -3.18 5.08
N ALA A 107 2.41 -3.30 5.55
CA ALA A 107 3.30 -4.39 5.20
C ALA A 107 3.89 -5.07 6.43
N HIS A 108 4.40 -6.30 6.28
CA HIS A 108 5.30 -6.86 7.29
C HIS A 108 6.51 -5.93 7.46
N PRO A 109 7.01 -5.72 8.69
CA PRO A 109 8.21 -4.90 8.93
C PRO A 109 9.40 -5.30 8.04
N ALA A 110 9.69 -6.60 7.90
CA ALA A 110 10.79 -7.07 7.04
C ALA A 110 10.57 -6.77 5.54
N CYS A 111 9.34 -6.87 5.06
CA CYS A 111 9.01 -6.54 3.67
C CYS A 111 9.14 -5.03 3.40
N LEU A 112 8.68 -4.19 4.34
CA LEU A 112 8.81 -2.75 4.24
C LEU A 112 10.28 -2.31 4.31
N ALA A 113 11.06 -2.87 5.23
CA ALA A 113 12.49 -2.59 5.36
C ALA A 113 13.25 -2.93 4.07
N TYR A 114 13.02 -4.11 3.50
CA TYR A 114 13.58 -4.47 2.20
C TYR A 114 13.14 -3.48 1.10
N ALA A 115 11.86 -3.13 1.02
CA ALA A 115 11.35 -2.19 0.02
C ALA A 115 12.01 -0.81 0.15
N MET A 116 12.21 -0.31 1.38
CA MET A 116 12.92 0.94 1.67
C MET A 116 14.38 0.90 1.23
N CYS A 117 15.03 -0.27 1.26
CA CYS A 117 16.38 -0.46 0.74
C CYS A 117 16.42 -0.65 -0.79
N ALA A 118 15.41 -1.26 -1.39
CA ALA A 118 15.43 -1.62 -2.81
C ALA A 118 14.83 -0.56 -3.73
N CYS A 119 13.87 0.24 -3.26
CA CYS A 119 13.15 1.22 -4.06
C CYS A 119 13.85 2.60 -4.04
N PRO A 120 14.33 3.12 -5.18
CA PRO A 120 14.99 4.44 -5.23
C PRO A 120 14.10 5.59 -4.76
N HIS A 121 12.79 5.50 -5.04
CA HIS A 121 11.83 6.50 -4.60
C HIS A 121 11.71 6.54 -3.06
N LEU A 122 11.55 5.37 -2.43
CA LEU A 122 11.48 5.30 -0.96
C LEU A 122 12.78 5.73 -0.30
N GLN A 123 13.94 5.36 -0.87
CA GLN A 123 15.25 5.83 -0.41
C GLN A 123 15.32 7.37 -0.36
N HIS A 124 14.82 8.03 -1.42
CA HIS A 124 14.75 9.49 -1.48
C HIS A 124 13.84 10.09 -0.41
N LEU A 125 12.83 9.36 0.07
CA LEU A 125 11.89 9.85 1.08
C LEU A 125 12.34 9.60 2.53
N LEU A 126 13.34 8.74 2.76
CA LEU A 126 13.72 8.29 4.12
C LEU A 126 14.01 9.42 5.11
N HIS A 127 14.58 10.54 4.64
CA HIS A 127 14.98 11.67 5.50
C HIS A 127 13.79 12.50 6.00
N ARG A 128 12.64 12.43 5.33
CA ARG A 128 11.43 13.20 5.66
C ARG A 128 10.22 12.35 5.99
N SER A 129 10.33 11.04 5.82
CA SER A 129 9.27 10.09 6.15
C SER A 129 9.38 9.55 7.58
N ARG A 130 8.24 9.08 8.07
CA ARG A 130 8.10 8.32 9.31
C ARG A 130 7.56 6.93 8.98
N VAL A 131 7.92 5.96 9.81
CA VAL A 131 7.28 4.65 9.83
C VAL A 131 6.31 4.61 11.01
N ILE A 132 5.10 4.16 10.71
CA ILE A 132 4.02 3.97 11.67
C ILE A 132 3.83 2.46 11.81
N GLU A 133 3.85 1.95 13.04
CA GLU A 133 3.65 0.54 13.35
C GLU A 133 2.52 0.37 14.37
N CYS A 134 1.64 -0.57 14.14
CA CYS A 134 0.63 -0.97 15.13
C CYS A 134 0.28 -2.46 14.97
N GLN A 135 -0.39 -3.03 15.97
CA GLN A 135 -1.01 -4.34 15.84
C GLN A 135 -2.42 -4.22 15.28
N GLU A 136 -3.19 -3.22 15.69
CA GLU A 136 -4.59 -3.05 15.29
C GLU A 136 -4.81 -1.73 14.55
N TYR A 137 -5.71 -1.75 13.57
CA TYR A 137 -6.14 -0.56 12.85
C TYR A 137 -7.60 -0.70 12.44
N ALA A 138 -8.34 0.39 12.47
CA ALA A 138 -9.66 0.47 11.85
C ALA A 138 -9.53 0.73 10.35
N VAL A 139 -10.58 0.41 9.62
CA VAL A 139 -10.66 0.66 8.17
C VAL A 139 -11.78 1.66 7.91
N ALA A 140 -11.52 2.58 6.98
CA ALA A 140 -12.50 3.53 6.46
C ALA A 140 -12.43 3.58 4.93
N GLU A 141 -13.50 4.06 4.30
CA GLU A 141 -13.58 4.29 2.86
C GLU A 141 -12.97 5.65 2.50
N SER A 142 -12.25 5.75 1.38
CA SER A 142 -11.81 7.02 0.80
C SER A 142 -12.60 7.28 -0.48
N HIS A 143 -13.56 8.19 -0.39
CA HIS A 143 -14.38 8.62 -1.52
C HIS A 143 -13.77 9.83 -2.21
N ILE A 144 -13.69 9.78 -3.55
CA ILE A 144 -13.41 10.94 -4.38
C ILE A 144 -14.73 11.66 -4.62
N VAL A 145 -14.79 12.93 -4.21
CA VAL A 145 -15.93 13.83 -4.47
C VAL A 145 -15.47 15.01 -5.31
N LEU A 146 -16.31 15.45 -6.23
CA LEU A 146 -16.13 16.69 -6.96
C LEU A 146 -16.83 17.80 -6.20
N ARG A 147 -16.08 18.81 -5.72
CA ARG A 147 -16.70 20.04 -5.20
C ARG A 147 -16.93 21.04 -6.32
N GLU A 148 -17.98 21.85 -6.18
CA GLU A 148 -18.17 23.04 -7.04
C GLU A 148 -16.89 23.90 -7.02
N GLY A 149 -16.32 24.18 -8.19
CA GLY A 149 -15.01 24.84 -8.32
C GLY A 149 -13.82 23.94 -8.68
N ALA A 150 -14.06 22.67 -9.02
CA ALA A 150 -13.16 21.73 -9.74
C ALA A 150 -12.06 21.01 -8.94
N ALA A 151 -11.95 21.19 -7.62
CA ALA A 151 -11.04 20.36 -6.83
C ALA A 151 -11.65 18.98 -6.52
N LEU A 152 -10.95 17.91 -6.89
CA LEU A 152 -11.23 16.57 -6.41
C LEU A 152 -10.75 16.46 -4.96
N GLU A 153 -11.66 16.13 -4.05
CA GLU A 153 -11.34 15.91 -2.64
C GLU A 153 -11.48 14.43 -2.30
N ARG A 154 -10.56 13.91 -1.48
CA ARG A 154 -10.68 12.60 -0.86
C ARG A 154 -11.21 12.75 0.54
N VAL A 155 -12.35 12.12 0.81
CA VAL A 155 -13.00 12.24 2.12
C VAL A 155 -13.13 10.87 2.76
N PRO A 156 -12.55 10.65 3.97
CA PRO A 156 -12.72 9.41 4.69
C PRO A 156 -14.18 9.26 5.18
N ALA A 157 -14.71 8.05 5.10
CA ALA A 157 -16.03 7.69 5.59
C ALA A 157 -15.98 6.33 6.31
N PRO A 158 -16.92 6.02 7.22
CA PRO A 158 -17.05 4.66 7.75
C PRO A 158 -17.16 3.63 6.63
N LEU A 159 -16.78 2.39 6.91
CA LEU A 159 -17.03 1.28 5.99
C LEU A 159 -18.51 1.15 5.65
N ASP A 160 -18.80 0.77 4.40
CA ASP A 160 -20.15 0.57 3.86
C ASP A 160 -21.03 1.82 3.94
N SER A 161 -20.41 3.01 3.88
CA SER A 161 -21.15 4.26 3.92
C SER A 161 -21.92 4.48 2.61
N THR A 162 -23.14 5.02 2.69
CA THR A 162 -23.89 5.50 1.51
C THR A 162 -23.39 6.88 1.05
N ARG A 163 -22.12 7.20 1.30
CA ARG A 163 -21.59 8.53 1.05
C ARG A 163 -21.57 8.80 -0.46
N PRO A 164 -22.01 9.98 -0.93
CA PRO A 164 -21.87 10.34 -2.32
C PRO A 164 -20.38 10.43 -2.68
N GLY A 165 -20.01 9.91 -3.85
CA GLY A 165 -18.64 9.92 -4.35
C GLY A 165 -18.29 8.64 -5.09
N LEU A 166 -17.11 8.64 -5.71
CA LEU A 166 -16.48 7.44 -6.26
C LEU A 166 -15.57 6.84 -5.21
N LEU A 167 -15.86 5.61 -4.75
CA LEU A 167 -14.93 4.88 -3.89
C LEU A 167 -13.67 4.53 -4.67
N ASP A 168 -12.52 5.05 -4.22
CA ASP A 168 -11.21 4.80 -4.84
C ASP A 168 -10.44 3.74 -4.07
N PHE A 169 -10.11 4.03 -2.80
CA PHE A 169 -9.34 3.17 -1.92
C PHE A 169 -9.98 3.07 -0.54
N TYR A 170 -9.47 2.15 0.28
CA TYR A 170 -9.67 2.21 1.73
C TYR A 170 -8.51 2.92 2.43
N VAL A 171 -8.73 3.36 3.66
CA VAL A 171 -7.70 3.94 4.52
C VAL A 171 -7.59 3.13 5.81
N SER A 172 -6.36 2.88 6.23
CA SER A 172 -6.05 2.31 7.54
C SER A 172 -5.95 3.43 8.57
N LEU A 173 -6.52 3.22 9.74
CA LEU A 173 -6.51 4.11 10.89
C LEU A 173 -5.86 3.39 12.07
N PRO A 174 -4.51 3.47 12.22
CA PRO A 174 -3.79 2.75 13.27
C PRO A 174 -4.26 3.10 14.69
N HIS A 175 -4.42 2.09 15.54
CA HIS A 175 -4.64 2.24 16.98
C HIS A 175 -3.32 2.07 17.73
N GLU A 176 -3.11 2.86 18.79
CA GLU A 176 -1.94 2.78 19.68
C GLU A 176 -0.60 2.66 18.94
N SER A 177 -0.45 3.43 17.85
CA SER A 177 0.68 3.25 16.95
C SER A 177 1.99 3.82 17.50
N ARG A 178 3.08 3.12 17.20
CA ARG A 178 4.45 3.62 17.37
C ARG A 178 4.86 4.34 16.09
N THR A 179 5.31 5.60 16.21
CA THR A 179 5.81 6.37 15.08
C THR A 179 7.31 6.68 15.26
N THR A 180 8.11 6.30 14.26
CA THR A 180 9.57 6.48 14.27
C THR A 180 10.02 7.13 12.97
N TYR A 181 11.08 7.96 12.98
CA TYR A 181 11.67 8.45 11.73
C TYR A 181 12.15 7.28 10.86
N ALA A 182 11.84 7.32 9.56
CA ALA A 182 12.02 6.17 8.68
C ALA A 182 13.46 5.67 8.62
N ARG A 183 14.46 6.58 8.59
CA ARG A 183 15.88 6.18 8.63
C ARG A 183 16.23 5.43 9.92
N ARG A 184 15.89 6.00 11.08
CA ARG A 184 16.14 5.36 12.38
C ARG A 184 15.44 4.00 12.48
N TRP A 185 14.18 3.93 12.04
CA TRP A 185 13.44 2.68 12.04
C TRP A 185 14.14 1.61 11.19
N LEU A 186 14.62 1.97 9.99
CA LEU A 186 15.34 1.06 9.11
C LEU A 186 16.67 0.58 9.71
N ASP A 187 17.41 1.46 10.37
CA ASP A 187 18.64 1.11 11.08
C ASP A 187 18.33 0.12 12.22
N GLU A 188 17.24 0.32 12.97
CA GLU A 188 16.75 -0.61 14.01
C GLU A 188 16.34 -1.97 13.45
N GLN A 189 15.70 -2.03 12.26
CA GLN A 189 15.35 -3.30 11.62
C GLN A 189 16.60 -4.04 11.13
N THR A 190 17.57 -3.31 10.58
CA THR A 190 18.83 -3.90 10.08
C THR A 190 19.63 -4.53 11.21
N ALA A 191 19.66 -3.89 12.39
CA ALA A 191 20.36 -4.43 13.56
C ALA A 191 19.72 -5.69 14.19
N ARG A 192 18.48 -6.02 13.83
CA ARG A 192 17.76 -7.20 14.34
C ARG A 192 17.91 -8.45 13.45
N ASN A 193 18.38 -8.27 12.23
CA ASN A 193 18.63 -9.34 11.27
C ASN A 193 20.09 -9.78 11.29
#